data_AF-A0A800A8Y0-F1
#
_entry.id   AF-A0A800A8Y0-F1
#
_cell.length_a   1.000
_cell.length_b   1.000
_cell.length_c   1.000
_cell.angle_alpha   90.00
_cell.angle_beta   90.00
_cell.angle_gamma   90.00
#
_symmetry.space_group_name_H-M   'P 1'
#
loop_
_entity.id
_entity.type
_entity.pdbx_description
1 polymer ?
#
loop_
_entity_poly.entity_id
_entity_poly.type
_entity_poly.pdbx_seq_one_letter_code
_entity_poly.pdbx_strand_id
1 'polypeptide(L)'
;MTDCAHAGTTWHKILRPDELPEGRVKTIAVGRRTLAVTHFDGGYGVLDNRCPHQGGPLGEGSIEHGWLRCPWHGYDYNPLTGEPPKGFSDRPACFATEVRDDGVYVALPPEPIRERSVSDVLVETMVNWGVTHVFGMVGHSNLGFADALREAEGRGDLTYVAILHGGPSLVHIDADALLV
;
A
#
# COMPACT_ATOMS: atom_id res chain seq x y z
N MET A 1 4.02 -17.34 16.12
CA MET A 1 4.47 -15.98 15.74
C MET A 1 5.52 -16.09 14.62
N THR A 2 5.31 -16.97 13.61
CA THR A 2 6.45 -17.52 12.82
C THR A 2 6.22 -17.64 11.31
N ASP A 3 5.21 -17.01 10.70
CA ASP A 3 4.97 -17.15 9.23
C ASP A 3 4.79 -15.83 8.46
N CYS A 4 5.35 -14.74 9.00
CA CYS A 4 5.38 -13.42 8.34
C CYS A 4 6.79 -12.94 7.97
N ALA A 5 7.81 -13.77 8.24
CA ALA A 5 9.20 -13.46 7.91
C ALA A 5 9.48 -13.77 6.44
N HIS A 6 10.08 -12.82 5.74
CA HIS A 6 10.53 -12.97 4.35
C HIS A 6 12.06 -12.81 4.28
N ALA A 7 12.71 -13.46 3.31
CA ALA A 7 14.15 -13.32 3.12
C ALA A 7 14.52 -11.99 2.47
N GLY A 8 15.68 -11.43 2.83
CA GLY A 8 16.25 -10.24 2.18
C GLY A 8 15.48 -8.94 2.43
N THR A 9 14.89 -8.75 3.61
CA THR A 9 14.03 -7.60 3.93
C THR A 9 14.79 -6.37 4.43
N THR A 10 14.16 -5.20 4.29
CA THR A 10 14.58 -3.94 4.94
C THR A 10 13.50 -3.46 5.92
N TRP A 11 13.92 -2.85 7.02
CA TRP A 11 13.02 -2.36 8.07
C TRP A 11 12.58 -0.92 7.79
N HIS A 12 11.27 -0.69 7.80
CA HIS A 12 10.66 0.62 7.59
C HIS A 12 9.83 1.01 8.82
N LYS A 13 10.03 2.23 9.31
CA LYS A 13 9.19 2.78 10.39
C LYS A 13 7.84 3.17 9.81
N ILE A 14 6.75 2.66 10.40
CA ILE A 14 5.40 2.85 9.87
C ILE A 14 4.46 3.58 10.83
N LEU A 15 4.71 3.52 12.14
CA LEU A 15 3.91 4.23 13.15
C LEU A 15 4.82 4.87 14.19
N ARG A 16 4.39 6.02 14.71
CA ARG A 16 4.88 6.52 16.00
C ARG A 16 4.29 5.67 17.14
N PRO A 17 4.89 5.68 18.34
CA PRO A 17 4.28 5.08 19.51
C PRO A 17 2.86 5.61 19.70
N ASP A 18 1.92 4.73 20.05
CA ASP A 18 0.52 5.04 20.35
C ASP A 18 -0.29 5.69 19.20
N GLU A 19 0.24 5.74 17.97
CA GLU A 19 -0.45 6.36 16.83
C GLU A 19 -1.70 5.58 16.39
N LEU A 20 -1.67 4.25 16.55
CA LEU A 20 -2.80 3.37 16.22
C LEU A 20 -3.34 2.75 17.53
N PRO A 21 -4.54 3.14 17.99
CA PRO A 21 -5.16 2.57 19.18
C PRO A 21 -5.50 1.07 19.02
N GLU A 22 -5.59 0.36 20.13
CA GLU A 22 -6.03 -1.05 20.18
C GLU A 22 -7.41 -1.24 19.51
N GLY A 23 -7.56 -2.35 18.78
CA GLY A 23 -8.78 -2.67 18.03
C GLY A 23 -8.98 -1.84 16.76
N ARG A 24 -7.95 -1.14 16.27
CA ARG A 24 -8.03 -0.31 15.05
C ARG A 24 -7.15 -0.87 13.93
N VAL A 25 -7.52 -0.50 12.71
CA VAL A 25 -6.76 -0.73 11.49
C VAL A 25 -6.57 0.59 10.74
N LYS A 26 -5.45 0.73 10.04
CA LYS A 26 -5.14 1.89 9.20
C LYS A 26 -4.34 1.46 7.97
N THR A 27 -4.59 2.13 6.84
CA THR A 27 -3.76 2.03 5.64
C THR A 27 -2.47 2.84 5.79
N ILE A 28 -1.31 2.23 5.51
CA ILE A 28 -0.01 2.90 5.46
C ILE A 28 0.67 2.58 4.13
N ALA A 29 1.24 3.59 3.48
CA ALA A 29 2.03 3.42 2.27
C ALA A 29 3.53 3.37 2.60
N VAL A 30 4.24 2.41 2.01
CA VAL A 30 5.71 2.30 2.07
C VAL A 30 6.22 1.99 0.67
N GLY A 31 6.93 2.94 0.05
CA GLY A 31 7.26 2.87 -1.37
C GLY A 31 5.97 2.81 -2.20
N ARG A 32 5.90 1.89 -3.16
CA ARG A 32 4.65 1.68 -3.93
C ARG A 32 3.66 0.75 -3.20
N ARG A 33 4.03 0.06 -2.12
CA ARG A 33 3.13 -0.87 -1.41
C ARG A 33 2.17 -0.10 -0.51
N THR A 34 0.95 -0.60 -0.39
CA THR A 34 0.03 -0.21 0.69
C THR A 34 -0.19 -1.40 1.62
N LEU A 35 -0.24 -1.09 2.91
CA LEU A 35 -0.27 -2.06 3.99
C LEU A 35 -1.49 -1.80 4.87
N ALA A 36 -2.15 -2.87 5.30
CA ALA A 36 -3.14 -2.83 6.36
C ALA A 36 -2.41 -3.08 7.69
N VAL A 37 -2.31 -2.04 8.51
CA VAL A 37 -1.67 -2.10 9.82
C VAL A 37 -2.75 -2.18 10.89
N THR A 38 -2.71 -3.26 11.68
CA THR A 38 -3.68 -3.54 12.75
C THR A 38 -2.99 -3.42 14.11
N HIS A 39 -3.76 -3.02 15.13
CA HIS A 39 -3.37 -3.15 16.52
C HIS A 39 -4.43 -4.02 17.21
N PHE A 40 -4.03 -5.22 17.65
CA PHE A 40 -4.93 -6.21 18.19
C PHE A 40 -4.24 -7.10 19.23
N ASP A 41 -4.90 -7.28 20.38
CA ASP A 41 -4.43 -8.08 21.52
C ASP A 41 -3.03 -7.63 22.01
N GLY A 42 -2.80 -6.30 22.00
CA GLY A 42 -1.51 -5.69 22.38
C GLY A 42 -0.38 -5.91 21.38
N GLY A 43 -0.67 -6.48 20.21
CA GLY A 43 0.28 -6.72 19.13
C GLY A 43 -0.05 -5.94 17.85
N TYR A 44 0.96 -5.75 17.00
CA TYR A 44 0.79 -5.11 15.69
C TYR A 44 0.89 -6.13 14.55
N GLY A 45 -0.15 -6.20 13.73
CA GLY A 45 -0.16 -6.94 12.48
C GLY A 45 0.08 -6.04 11.29
N VAL A 46 0.85 -6.51 10.31
CA VAL A 46 1.02 -5.80 9.03
C VAL A 46 0.77 -6.76 7.89
N LEU A 47 -0.29 -6.49 7.15
CA LEU A 47 -0.76 -7.31 6.03
C LEU A 47 -0.69 -6.53 4.72
N ASP A 48 -0.63 -7.23 3.59
CA ASP A 48 -0.92 -6.62 2.29
C ASP A 48 -2.32 -6.02 2.33
N ASN A 49 -2.44 -4.76 1.92
CA ASN A 49 -3.71 -4.06 1.98
C ASN A 49 -4.75 -4.63 1.01
N ARG A 50 -4.31 -5.37 -0.01
CA ARG A 50 -5.17 -5.97 -1.02
C ARG A 50 -5.73 -7.30 -0.52
N CYS A 51 -7.02 -7.29 -0.14
CA CYS A 51 -7.76 -8.50 0.22
C CYS A 51 -7.70 -9.54 -0.92
N PRO A 52 -7.28 -10.79 -0.64
CA PRO A 52 -7.07 -11.79 -1.68
C PRO A 52 -8.37 -12.27 -2.35
N HIS A 53 -9.54 -12.02 -1.75
CA HIS A 53 -10.83 -12.34 -2.34
C HIS A 53 -11.08 -11.59 -3.67
N GLN A 54 -11.16 -10.25 -3.62
CA GLN A 54 -11.43 -9.42 -4.81
C GLN A 54 -10.64 -8.10 -4.85
N GLY A 55 -9.66 -7.92 -3.97
CA GLY A 55 -8.77 -6.76 -3.96
C GLY A 55 -9.17 -5.61 -3.04
N GLY A 56 -10.12 -5.84 -2.13
CA GLY A 56 -10.60 -4.79 -1.23
C GLY A 56 -9.56 -4.24 -0.23
N PRO A 57 -9.71 -2.99 0.23
CA PRO A 57 -8.81 -2.32 1.15
C PRO A 57 -8.97 -2.85 2.58
N LEU A 58 -8.10 -3.77 3.00
CA LEU A 58 -8.13 -4.27 4.38
C LEU A 58 -7.87 -3.17 5.41
N GLY A 59 -7.06 -2.17 5.05
CA GLY A 59 -6.70 -1.01 5.87
C GLY A 59 -7.84 -0.02 6.10
N GLU A 60 -8.90 -0.10 5.30
CA GLU A 60 -10.17 0.63 5.47
C GLU A 60 -11.26 -0.24 6.11
N GLY A 61 -10.91 -1.46 6.52
CA GLY A 61 -11.79 -2.38 7.22
C GLY A 61 -12.00 -2.01 8.69
N SER A 62 -12.51 -2.98 9.43
CA SER A 62 -12.76 -2.87 10.86
C SER A 62 -12.29 -4.14 11.58
N ILE A 63 -11.99 -4.03 12.88
CA ILE A 63 -11.77 -5.21 13.72
C ILE A 63 -13.05 -5.47 14.50
N GLU A 64 -13.72 -6.58 14.19
CA GLU A 64 -15.02 -6.96 14.74
C GLU A 64 -14.97 -8.40 15.24
N HIS A 65 -15.38 -8.63 16.48
CA HIS A 65 -15.38 -9.97 17.11
C HIS A 65 -14.02 -10.69 17.02
N GLY A 66 -12.92 -9.95 17.05
CA GLY A 66 -11.56 -10.47 16.95
C GLY A 66 -11.06 -10.74 15.52
N TRP A 67 -11.81 -10.31 14.50
CA TRP A 67 -11.47 -10.49 13.09
C TRP A 67 -11.28 -9.15 12.40
N LEU A 68 -10.25 -9.04 11.56
CA LEU A 68 -10.12 -7.98 10.59
C LEU A 68 -11.07 -8.24 9.42
N ARG A 69 -12.10 -7.41 9.29
CA ARG A 69 -13.16 -7.52 8.29
C ARG A 69 -12.90 -6.60 7.11
N CYS A 70 -12.82 -7.18 5.92
CA CYS A 70 -12.71 -6.43 4.67
C CYS A 70 -14.01 -5.63 4.39
N PRO A 71 -13.91 -4.32 4.07
CA PRO A 71 -15.08 -3.45 3.92
C PRO A 71 -15.90 -3.72 2.66
N TRP A 72 -15.38 -4.49 1.70
CA TRP A 72 -16.11 -4.78 0.45
C TRP A 72 -17.15 -5.88 0.62
N HIS A 73 -16.73 -7.06 1.06
CA HIS A 73 -17.59 -8.25 1.10
C HIS A 73 -17.61 -8.94 2.47
N GLY A 74 -17.06 -8.30 3.51
CA GLY A 74 -17.07 -8.83 4.87
C GLY A 74 -16.19 -10.06 5.09
N TYR A 75 -15.19 -10.29 4.24
CA TYR A 75 -14.22 -11.37 4.45
C TYR A 75 -13.38 -11.09 5.70
N ASP A 76 -13.30 -12.09 6.57
CA ASP A 76 -12.64 -12.00 7.86
C ASP A 76 -11.23 -12.61 7.79
N TYR A 77 -10.27 -11.97 8.46
CA TYR A 77 -8.89 -12.41 8.57
C TYR A 77 -8.38 -12.19 10.00
N ASN A 78 -7.46 -13.04 10.48
CA ASN A 78 -6.79 -12.77 11.74
C ASN A 78 -6.03 -11.43 11.64
N PRO A 79 -6.23 -10.47 12.56
CA PRO A 79 -5.59 -9.15 12.44
C PRO A 79 -4.06 -9.20 12.42
N LEU A 80 -3.43 -10.17 13.08
CA LEU A 80 -1.98 -10.26 13.24
C LEU A 80 -1.31 -11.09 12.14
N THR A 81 -1.95 -12.17 11.70
CA THR A 81 -1.34 -13.15 10.77
C THR A 81 -1.97 -13.15 9.38
N GLY A 82 -3.15 -12.55 9.23
CA GLY A 82 -3.97 -12.62 8.02
C GLY A 82 -4.66 -13.96 7.82
N GLU A 83 -4.47 -14.96 8.69
CA GLU A 83 -5.09 -16.28 8.52
C GLU A 83 -6.61 -16.17 8.45
N PRO A 84 -7.25 -16.72 7.40
CA PRO A 84 -8.70 -16.67 7.30
C PRO A 84 -9.37 -17.72 8.23
N PRO A 85 -10.68 -17.61 8.47
CA PRO A 85 -11.44 -18.62 9.19
C PRO A 85 -11.29 -20.02 8.58
N LYS A 86 -11.48 -21.05 9.42
CA LYS A 86 -11.42 -22.45 8.98
C LYS A 86 -12.38 -22.70 7.81
N GLY A 87 -11.86 -23.31 6.74
CA GLY A 87 -12.61 -23.59 5.51
C GLY A 87 -12.25 -22.67 4.34
N PHE A 88 -11.51 -21.59 4.62
CA PHE A 88 -10.94 -20.68 3.63
C PHE A 88 -9.42 -20.83 3.58
N SER A 89 -8.82 -20.42 2.45
CA SER A 89 -7.37 -20.54 2.22
C SER A 89 -6.73 -19.30 1.62
N ASP A 90 -7.52 -18.31 1.23
CA ASP A 90 -7.08 -17.04 0.67
C ASP A 90 -6.51 -16.15 1.78
N ARG A 91 -5.21 -16.24 2.03
CA ARG A 91 -4.51 -15.45 3.06
C ARG A 91 -3.81 -14.25 2.42
N PRO A 92 -4.03 -12.99 2.87
CA PRO A 92 -3.19 -11.88 2.48
C PRO A 92 -1.76 -12.11 2.96
N ALA A 93 -0.77 -11.64 2.20
CA ALA A 93 0.62 -11.70 2.66
C ALA A 93 0.73 -10.92 3.99
N CYS A 94 1.43 -11.50 4.97
CA CYS A 94 1.78 -10.81 6.21
C CYS A 94 3.27 -10.54 6.27
N PHE A 95 3.66 -9.49 6.98
CA PHE A 95 5.05 -9.02 7.08
C PHE A 95 5.50 -8.99 8.54
N ALA A 96 6.78 -9.27 8.77
CA ALA A 96 7.33 -9.27 10.12
C ALA A 96 7.29 -7.86 10.70
N THR A 97 6.85 -7.77 11.95
CA THR A 97 6.67 -6.53 12.69
C THR A 97 7.55 -6.51 13.93
N GLU A 98 8.08 -5.34 14.24
CA GLU A 98 8.90 -5.12 15.43
C GLU A 98 8.51 -3.79 16.07
N VAL A 99 8.27 -3.80 17.37
CA VAL A 99 8.09 -2.57 18.15
C VAL A 99 9.45 -2.19 18.72
N ARG A 100 9.87 -0.95 18.46
CA ARG A 100 11.09 -0.34 18.99
C ARG A 100 10.71 0.87 19.84
N ASP A 101 11.64 1.38 20.63
CA ASP A 101 11.41 2.50 21.55
C ASP A 101 10.80 3.73 20.87
N ASP A 102 11.13 3.95 19.59
CA ASP A 102 10.71 5.12 18.83
C ASP A 102 9.53 4.85 17.89
N GLY A 103 9.00 3.63 17.80
CA GLY A 103 7.81 3.32 17.00
C GLY A 103 7.70 1.88 16.51
N VAL A 104 6.75 1.65 15.59
CA VAL A 104 6.50 0.32 15.00
C VAL A 104 7.17 0.24 13.63
N TYR A 105 7.84 -0.89 13.39
CA TYR A 105 8.57 -1.18 12.17
C TYR A 105 8.02 -2.42 11.46
N VAL A 106 8.12 -2.42 10.14
CA VAL A 106 7.80 -3.58 9.28
C VAL A 106 9.01 -3.96 8.44
N ALA A 107 9.27 -5.26 8.31
CA ALA A 107 10.27 -5.81 7.40
C ALA A 107 9.63 -6.13 6.04
N LEU A 108 10.00 -5.37 5.01
CA LEU A 108 9.48 -5.55 3.65
C LEU A 108 10.55 -6.09 2.72
N PRO A 109 10.21 -6.97 1.76
CA PRO A 109 11.13 -7.33 0.70
C PRO A 109 11.45 -6.09 -0.14
N PRO A 110 12.62 -6.04 -0.79
CA PRO A 110 13.00 -4.92 -1.63
C PRO A 110 11.94 -4.70 -2.69
N GLU A 111 11.70 -3.43 -2.96
CA GLU A 111 10.87 -3.00 -4.07
C GLU A 111 11.46 -3.57 -5.38
N PRO A 112 10.66 -4.23 -6.23
CA PRO A 112 11.14 -4.68 -7.52
C PRO A 112 11.57 -3.48 -8.36
N ILE A 113 12.71 -3.61 -9.03
CA ILE A 113 13.23 -2.59 -9.94
C ILE A 113 12.20 -2.39 -11.06
N ARG A 114 11.82 -1.14 -11.31
CA ARG A 114 10.93 -0.78 -12.42
C ARG A 114 11.65 -1.01 -13.74
N GLU A 115 11.04 -1.81 -14.61
CA GLU A 115 11.53 -2.01 -15.97
C GLU A 115 10.95 -0.94 -16.90
N ARG A 116 11.73 -0.53 -17.90
CA ARG A 116 11.25 0.38 -18.95
C ARG A 116 10.14 -0.30 -19.74
N SER A 117 9.04 0.40 -19.91
CA SER A 117 7.80 -0.07 -20.52
C SER A 117 7.42 0.76 -21.74
N VAL A 118 6.38 0.32 -22.47
CA VAL A 118 5.79 1.13 -23.55
C VAL A 118 5.23 2.47 -23.04
N SER A 119 4.80 2.52 -21.78
CA SER A 119 4.32 3.76 -21.16
C SER A 119 5.41 4.81 -21.05
N ASP A 120 6.67 4.43 -20.83
CA ASP A 120 7.81 5.35 -20.84
C ASP A 120 7.97 6.00 -22.21
N VAL A 121 7.93 5.20 -23.27
CA VAL A 121 8.06 5.70 -24.65
C VAL A 121 6.92 6.65 -25.01
N LEU A 122 5.71 6.37 -24.55
CA LEU A 122 4.56 7.26 -24.75
C LEU A 122 4.77 8.60 -24.04
N VAL A 123 5.21 8.59 -22.78
CA VAL A 123 5.48 9.80 -22.00
C VAL A 123 6.65 10.60 -22.58
N GLU A 124 7.74 9.93 -22.95
CA GLU A 124 8.88 10.54 -23.67
C GLU A 124 8.40 11.23 -24.96
N THR A 125 7.52 10.57 -25.72
CA THR A 125 6.93 11.17 -26.92
C THR A 125 6.10 12.40 -26.57
N MET A 126 5.26 12.35 -25.54
CA MET A 126 4.50 13.53 -25.10
C MET A 126 5.41 14.71 -24.75
N VAL A 127 6.47 14.47 -23.97
CA VAL A 127 7.46 15.50 -23.62
C VAL A 127 8.15 16.05 -24.87
N ASN A 128 8.58 15.19 -25.79
CA ASN A 128 9.21 15.61 -27.04
C ASN A 128 8.29 16.47 -27.93
N TRP A 129 6.97 16.29 -27.81
CA TRP A 129 5.96 17.10 -28.49
C TRP A 129 5.58 18.37 -27.71
N GLY A 130 6.28 18.68 -26.62
CA GLY A 130 6.11 19.91 -25.85
C GLY A 130 5.04 19.84 -24.75
N VAL A 131 4.58 18.64 -24.37
CA VAL A 131 3.69 18.50 -23.20
C VAL A 131 4.47 18.79 -21.93
N THR A 132 4.08 19.82 -21.19
CA THR A 132 4.75 20.26 -19.95
C THR A 132 3.94 19.97 -18.69
N HIS A 133 2.63 19.75 -18.80
CA HIS A 133 1.73 19.53 -17.68
C HIS A 133 0.72 18.44 -18.02
N VAL A 134 0.49 17.52 -17.08
CA VAL A 134 -0.51 16.46 -17.20
C VAL A 134 -1.37 16.46 -15.95
N PHE A 135 -2.68 16.44 -16.13
CA PHE A 135 -3.64 16.13 -15.08
C PHE A 135 -4.29 14.79 -15.41
N GLY A 136 -4.31 13.84 -14.47
CA GLY A 136 -4.79 12.49 -14.74
C GLY A 136 -5.52 11.85 -13.57
N MET A 137 -6.60 11.16 -13.91
CA MET A 137 -7.30 10.24 -13.02
C MET A 137 -6.60 8.88 -13.08
N VAL A 138 -6.06 8.42 -11.94
CA VAL A 138 -5.34 7.15 -11.83
C VAL A 138 -6.29 6.07 -11.38
N GLY A 139 -6.27 4.96 -12.10
CA GLY A 139 -6.94 3.72 -11.75
C GLY A 139 -6.10 2.52 -12.17
N HIS A 140 -6.60 1.33 -11.85
CA HIS A 140 -5.89 0.08 -12.13
C HIS A 140 -5.52 -0.09 -13.62
N SER A 141 -6.34 0.43 -14.54
CA SER A 141 -6.16 0.26 -15.98
C SER A 141 -5.07 1.14 -16.59
N ASN A 142 -4.63 2.21 -15.91
CA ASN A 142 -3.59 3.13 -16.41
C ASN A 142 -2.39 3.27 -15.48
N LEU A 143 -2.25 2.38 -14.48
CA LEU A 143 -1.22 2.49 -13.46
C LEU A 143 0.20 2.57 -14.04
N GLY A 144 0.53 1.74 -15.04
CA GLY A 144 1.85 1.80 -15.68
C GLY A 144 2.13 3.11 -16.43
N PHE A 145 1.08 3.77 -16.93
CA PHE A 145 1.19 5.08 -17.55
C PHE A 145 1.32 6.21 -16.53
N ALA A 146 0.56 6.15 -15.44
CA ALA A 146 0.71 7.07 -14.31
C ALA A 146 2.11 6.97 -13.68
N ASP A 147 2.65 5.76 -13.56
CA ASP A 147 4.00 5.50 -13.07
C ASP A 147 5.06 6.12 -14.00
N ALA A 148 4.92 5.95 -15.33
CA ALA A 148 5.80 6.61 -16.30
C ALA A 148 5.73 8.15 -16.26
N LEU A 149 4.53 8.72 -16.02
CA LEU A 149 4.35 10.16 -15.85
C LEU A 149 5.05 10.67 -14.58
N ARG A 150 4.99 9.92 -13.47
CA ARG A 150 5.71 10.25 -12.23
C ARG A 150 7.21 10.16 -12.40
N GLU A 151 7.73 9.18 -13.12
CA GLU A 151 9.15 9.11 -13.45
C GLU A 151 9.59 10.32 -14.28
N ALA A 152 8.77 10.76 -15.24
CA ALA A 152 9.07 11.96 -16.03
C ALA A 152 9.05 13.24 -15.19
N GLU A 153 8.10 13.37 -14.27
CA GLU A 153 8.07 14.47 -13.31
C GLU A 153 9.29 14.46 -12.37
N GLY A 154 9.69 13.29 -11.86
CA GLY A 154 10.88 13.14 -11.03
C GLY A 154 12.18 13.54 -11.74
N ARG A 155 12.22 13.43 -13.08
CA ARG A 155 13.31 13.95 -13.91
C ARG A 155 13.20 15.44 -14.22
N GLY A 156 12.06 16.08 -13.94
CA GLY A 156 11.77 17.47 -14.27
C GLY A 156 11.31 17.70 -15.71
N ASP A 157 10.91 16.64 -16.44
CA ASP A 157 10.51 16.72 -17.84
C ASP A 157 9.10 17.34 -18.01
N LEU A 158 8.21 17.14 -17.03
CA LEU A 158 6.85 17.66 -16.98
C LEU A 158 6.37 17.81 -15.53
N THR A 159 5.22 18.46 -15.31
CA THR A 159 4.49 18.44 -14.03
C THR A 159 3.30 17.48 -14.11
N TYR A 160 3.12 16.60 -13.13
CA TYR A 160 2.03 15.62 -13.11
C TYR A 160 1.16 15.72 -11.85
N VAL A 161 -0.08 16.18 -12.06
CA VAL A 161 -1.12 16.20 -11.03
C VAL A 161 -2.02 14.98 -11.20
N ALA A 162 -2.07 14.12 -10.18
CA ALA A 162 -2.80 12.87 -10.23
C ALA A 162 -3.91 12.82 -9.16
N ILE A 163 -5.11 12.38 -9.55
CA ILE A 163 -6.18 12.02 -8.61
C ILE A 163 -6.40 10.51 -8.70
N LEU A 164 -6.24 9.79 -7.60
CA LEU A 164 -6.57 8.38 -7.52
C LEU A 164 -8.09 8.21 -7.38
N HIS A 165 -8.72 7.43 -8.27
CA HIS A 165 -10.12 7.05 -8.11
C HIS A 165 -10.26 5.52 -8.02
N GLY A 166 -10.67 5.05 -6.84
CA GLY A 166 -11.02 3.64 -6.58
C GLY A 166 -9.87 2.78 -6.06
N GLY A 167 -9.96 2.44 -4.77
CA GLY A 167 -9.21 1.37 -4.10
C GLY A 167 -7.72 1.66 -3.84
N PRO A 168 -7.11 1.01 -2.84
CA PRO A 168 -5.90 1.50 -2.18
C PRO A 168 -4.60 0.99 -2.83
N SER A 169 -4.61 0.49 -4.07
CA SER A 169 -3.44 -0.16 -4.63
C SER A 169 -2.55 0.84 -5.39
N LEU A 170 -1.47 1.20 -4.68
CA LEU A 170 -0.20 1.80 -5.11
C LEU A 170 -0.12 3.32 -5.33
N VAL A 171 0.98 3.82 -4.77
CA VAL A 171 1.68 5.11 -4.90
C VAL A 171 1.20 6.26 -4.00
N HIS A 172 2.10 6.58 -3.06
CA HIS A 172 2.32 7.86 -2.37
C HIS A 172 1.54 9.05 -2.96
N ILE A 173 0.59 9.59 -2.20
CA ILE A 173 0.26 11.01 -2.28
C ILE A 173 1.29 11.68 -1.39
N ASP A 174 2.21 12.44 -1.98
CA ASP A 174 3.05 13.35 -1.20
C ASP A 174 2.16 14.22 -0.33
N ALA A 175 2.47 14.33 0.97
CA ALA A 175 1.73 15.20 1.89
C ALA A 175 1.77 16.68 1.45
N ASP A 176 2.65 17.03 0.51
CA ASP A 176 2.80 18.36 -0.08
C ASP A 176 2.05 18.55 -1.41
N ALA A 177 1.37 17.52 -1.94
CA ALA A 177 0.49 17.66 -3.10
C ALA A 177 -0.88 18.20 -2.68
N LEU A 178 -0.91 19.52 -2.41
CA LEU A 178 -2.07 20.42 -2.46
C LEU A 178 -3.44 19.72 -2.45
N LEU A 179 -4.01 19.57 -1.24
CA LEU A 179 -5.44 19.79 -1.06
C LEU A 179 -5.73 21.22 -1.53
N VAL A 180 -6.48 21.35 -2.62
CA VAL A 180 -7.37 22.52 -2.77
C VAL A 180 -8.65 22.21 -2.03
#